data_AF-A0A142XNN1-F1
#
_entry.id   AF-A0A142XNN1-F1
#
_cell.length_a   1.000
_cell.length_b   1.000
_cell.length_c   1.000
_cell.angle_alpha   90.00
_cell.angle_beta   90.00
_cell.angle_gamma   90.00
#
_symmetry.space_group_name_H-M   'P 1'
#
loop_
_entity.id
_entity.type
_entity.pdbx_description
1 polymer ?
#
loop_
_entity_poly.entity_id
_entity_poly.type
_entity_poly.pdbx_seq_one_letter_code
_entity_poly.pdbx_strand_id
1 'polypeptide(L)'
;MRQIHFRRLGALAVFAFAAAGAGCASMNNTEKGAIGGGVVGTALGTAVGAATGHTGAGAVIGGLAGTATGALVGNDIDKQERRDRDINQAAALAAAQQQQQRMGMFDVIRLAQGGHDDTVIINQIRTTGSTFQLTASDLDELKRAGVSSRVIAEMQAARPAPTRVIVRDAPSVVYDSGPVYVRPAPVVVVGPPRPYSYGYGYGYYRRGGW
;
A
#
# COMPACT_ATOMS: atom_id res chain seq x y z
N MET A 1 49.28 -8.00 -16.45
CA MET A 1 47.96 -8.41 -16.99
C MET A 1 46.83 -8.59 -15.93
N ARG A 2 47.11 -8.76 -14.61
CA ARG A 2 46.07 -8.92 -13.56
C ARG A 2 45.13 -7.72 -13.30
N GLN A 3 45.57 -6.49 -13.59
CA GLN A 3 44.82 -5.24 -13.32
C GLN A 3 43.62 -5.01 -14.26
N ILE A 4 43.62 -5.59 -15.46
CA ILE A 4 42.56 -5.40 -16.47
C ILE A 4 41.33 -6.28 -16.13
N HIS A 5 41.56 -7.44 -15.52
CA HIS A 5 40.48 -8.33 -15.07
C HIS A 5 39.76 -7.77 -13.84
N PHE A 6 40.47 -7.11 -12.93
CA PHE A 6 39.87 -6.52 -11.72
C PHE A 6 38.93 -5.34 -12.05
N ARG A 7 39.30 -4.52 -13.03
CA ARG A 7 38.46 -3.41 -13.53
C ARG A 7 37.25 -3.90 -14.33
N ARG A 8 37.39 -4.99 -15.09
CA ARG A 8 36.28 -5.64 -15.81
C ARG A 8 35.31 -6.36 -14.86
N LEU A 9 35.82 -6.99 -13.80
CA LEU A 9 35.01 -7.60 -12.74
C LEU A 9 34.24 -6.53 -11.93
N GLY A 10 34.86 -5.40 -11.61
CA GLY A 10 34.18 -4.28 -10.96
C GLY A 10 33.07 -3.67 -11.82
N ALA A 11 33.29 -3.50 -13.13
CA ALA A 11 32.28 -2.99 -14.05
C ALA A 11 31.08 -3.96 -14.21
N LEU A 12 31.33 -5.28 -14.22
CA LEU A 12 30.27 -6.29 -14.27
C LEU A 12 29.45 -6.35 -12.98
N ALA A 13 30.08 -6.18 -11.81
CA ALA A 13 29.38 -6.16 -10.53
C ALA A 13 28.44 -4.93 -10.41
N VAL A 14 28.88 -3.76 -10.87
CA VAL A 14 28.05 -2.54 -10.89
C VAL A 14 26.89 -2.69 -11.88
N PHE A 15 27.12 -3.29 -13.05
CA PHE A 15 26.06 -3.56 -14.03
C PHE A 15 25.02 -4.57 -13.51
N ALA A 16 25.46 -5.62 -12.80
CA ALA A 16 24.57 -6.58 -12.17
C ALA A 16 23.73 -5.97 -11.03
N PHE A 17 24.30 -5.07 -10.23
CA PHE A 17 23.57 -4.37 -9.16
C PHE A 17 22.54 -3.38 -9.72
N ALA A 18 22.87 -2.67 -10.81
CA ALA A 18 21.94 -1.80 -11.53
C ALA A 18 20.78 -2.60 -12.17
N ALA A 19 21.05 -3.79 -12.71
CA ALA A 19 20.03 -4.68 -13.28
C ALA A 19 19.09 -5.27 -12.21
N ALA A 20 19.61 -5.58 -11.02
CA ALA A 20 18.79 -6.06 -9.89
C ALA A 20 17.80 -5.01 -9.39
N GLY A 21 18.16 -3.72 -9.44
CA GLY A 21 17.26 -2.61 -9.06
C GLY A 21 16.04 -2.45 -9.98
N ALA A 22 16.20 -2.73 -11.28
CA ALA A 22 15.11 -2.64 -12.25
C ALA A 22 14.09 -3.79 -12.11
N GLY A 23 14.53 -4.99 -11.69
CA GLY A 23 13.66 -6.14 -11.46
C GLY A 23 12.75 -6.00 -10.23
N CYS A 24 13.18 -5.26 -9.20
CA CYS A 24 12.41 -5.07 -7.97
C CYS A 24 11.17 -4.16 -8.13
N ALA A 25 11.20 -3.22 -9.09
CA ALA A 25 10.09 -2.28 -9.31
C ALA A 25 8.91 -2.92 -10.06
N SER A 26 9.18 -3.90 -10.92
CA SER A 26 8.17 -4.53 -11.81
C SER A 26 7.69 -5.90 -11.32
N MET A 27 7.85 -6.18 -10.03
CA MET A 27 7.56 -7.50 -9.46
C MET A 27 6.20 -7.54 -8.77
N ASN A 28 5.45 -8.63 -8.98
CA ASN A 28 4.16 -8.87 -8.34
C ASN A 28 4.34 -9.24 -6.85
N ASN A 29 3.28 -9.16 -6.04
CA ASN A 29 3.33 -9.46 -4.61
C ASN A 29 3.68 -10.93 -4.32
N THR A 30 3.32 -11.85 -5.22
CA THR A 30 3.73 -13.27 -5.17
C THR A 30 5.25 -13.42 -5.15
N GLU A 31 5.95 -12.80 -6.09
CA GLU A 31 7.41 -12.90 -6.18
C GLU A 31 8.09 -12.12 -5.06
N LYS A 32 7.57 -10.95 -4.68
CA LYS A 32 8.08 -10.20 -3.52
C LYS A 32 7.94 -11.01 -2.23
N GLY A 33 6.79 -11.67 -2.05
CA GLY A 33 6.53 -12.56 -0.93
C GLY A 33 7.45 -13.77 -0.96
N ALA A 34 7.63 -14.40 -2.12
CA ALA A 34 8.53 -15.54 -2.29
C ALA A 34 9.99 -15.17 -1.98
N ILE A 35 10.51 -14.07 -2.54
CA ILE A 35 11.88 -13.63 -2.32
C ILE A 35 12.06 -13.18 -0.86
N GLY A 36 11.14 -12.38 -0.33
CA GLY A 36 11.19 -11.91 1.05
C GLY A 36 11.12 -13.06 2.06
N GLY A 37 10.16 -13.97 1.87
CA GLY A 37 10.02 -15.18 2.68
C GLY A 37 11.23 -16.10 2.55
N GLY A 38 11.82 -16.22 1.36
CA GLY A 38 13.04 -16.98 1.13
C GLY A 38 14.24 -16.40 1.87
N VAL A 39 14.50 -15.10 1.76
CA VAL A 39 15.62 -14.44 2.46
C VAL A 39 15.47 -14.59 3.98
N VAL A 40 14.28 -14.31 4.52
CA VAL A 40 14.00 -14.46 5.96
C VAL A 40 14.11 -15.92 6.41
N GLY A 41 13.53 -16.84 5.65
CA GLY A 41 13.57 -18.27 5.93
C GLY A 41 14.98 -18.84 5.88
N THR A 42 15.82 -18.37 4.96
CA THR A 42 17.23 -18.76 4.88
C THR A 42 18.01 -18.23 6.08
N ALA A 43 17.78 -16.97 6.49
CA ALA A 43 18.45 -16.38 7.64
C ALA A 43 18.09 -17.06 8.97
N LEU A 44 16.83 -17.43 9.15
CA LEU A 44 16.40 -18.19 10.33
C LEU A 44 16.88 -19.64 10.26
N GLY A 45 16.81 -20.26 9.08
CA GLY A 45 17.25 -21.62 8.83
C GLY A 45 18.75 -21.81 9.03
N THR A 46 19.59 -20.84 8.65
CA THR A 46 21.04 -20.87 8.91
C THR A 46 21.35 -20.81 10.39
N ALA A 47 20.64 -19.97 11.15
CA ALA A 47 20.84 -19.82 12.59
C ALA A 47 20.48 -21.10 13.35
N VAL A 48 19.34 -21.72 13.05
CA VAL A 48 18.93 -22.99 13.65
C VAL A 48 19.86 -24.12 13.19
N GLY A 49 20.19 -24.18 11.91
CA GLY A 49 21.14 -25.16 11.36
C GLY A 49 22.54 -25.02 11.97
N ALA A 50 22.98 -23.81 12.32
CA ALA A 50 24.25 -23.58 13.02
C ALA A 50 24.27 -24.23 14.40
N ALA A 51 23.15 -24.17 15.14
CA ALA A 51 23.05 -24.78 16.45
C ALA A 51 23.09 -26.31 16.40
N THR A 52 22.63 -26.92 15.30
CA THR A 52 22.59 -28.39 15.12
C THR A 52 23.73 -28.94 14.27
N GLY A 53 24.71 -28.12 13.86
CA GLY A 53 25.84 -28.55 13.02
C GLY A 53 25.50 -28.76 11.53
N HIS A 54 24.35 -28.27 11.08
CA HIS A 54 23.85 -28.41 9.71
C HIS A 54 23.38 -27.06 9.13
N THR A 55 24.29 -26.08 9.09
CA THR A 55 24.06 -24.71 8.60
C THR A 55 23.47 -24.67 7.19
N GLY A 56 24.08 -25.40 6.25
CA GLY A 56 23.66 -25.41 4.84
C GLY A 56 22.31 -26.08 4.65
N ALA A 57 22.04 -27.19 5.34
CA ALA A 57 20.75 -27.86 5.26
C ALA A 57 19.63 -26.99 5.85
N GLY A 58 19.88 -26.37 7.01
CA GLY A 58 18.93 -25.43 7.62
C GLY A 58 18.62 -24.24 6.73
N ALA A 59 19.63 -23.68 6.06
CA ALA A 59 19.49 -22.59 5.10
C ALA A 59 18.57 -22.96 3.93
N VAL A 60 18.82 -24.11 3.29
CA VAL A 60 18.06 -24.58 2.13
C VAL A 60 16.61 -24.89 2.52
N ILE A 61 16.40 -25.60 3.63
CA ILE A 61 15.06 -25.96 4.10
C ILE A 61 14.27 -24.70 4.47
N GLY A 62 14.87 -23.82 5.27
CA GLY A 62 14.24 -22.56 5.68
C GLY A 62 13.95 -21.65 4.49
N GLY A 63 14.88 -21.57 3.53
CA GLY A 63 14.70 -20.81 2.30
C GLY A 63 13.54 -21.34 1.46
N LEU A 64 13.50 -22.65 1.17
CA LEU A 64 12.43 -23.25 0.37
C LEU A 64 11.05 -23.18 1.05
N ALA A 65 10.99 -23.40 2.37
CA ALA A 65 9.75 -23.25 3.13
C ALA A 65 9.27 -21.79 3.14
N GLY A 66 10.21 -20.85 3.33
CA GLY A 66 9.94 -19.42 3.31
C GLY A 66 9.48 -18.90 1.96
N THR A 67 10.10 -19.35 0.86
CA THR A 67 9.69 -18.97 -0.51
C THR A 67 8.30 -19.50 -0.83
N ALA A 68 8.02 -20.77 -0.53
CA ALA A 68 6.71 -21.37 -0.80
C ALA A 68 5.60 -20.65 -0.01
N THR A 69 5.82 -20.42 1.28
CA THR A 69 4.85 -19.73 2.14
C THR A 69 4.63 -18.29 1.67
N GLY A 70 5.71 -17.57 1.37
CA GLY A 70 5.64 -16.19 0.88
C GLY A 70 4.96 -16.06 -0.49
N ALA A 71 5.16 -17.03 -1.39
CA ALA A 71 4.50 -17.07 -2.69
C ALA A 71 2.99 -17.27 -2.56
N LEU A 72 2.55 -18.17 -1.68
CA LEU A 72 1.13 -18.43 -1.46
C LEU A 72 0.39 -17.19 -0.93
N VAL A 73 0.97 -16.52 0.08
CA VAL A 73 0.41 -15.29 0.64
C VAL A 73 0.39 -14.17 -0.42
N GLY A 74 1.47 -14.00 -1.17
CA GLY A 74 1.55 -12.98 -2.20
C GLY A 74 0.57 -13.18 -3.36
N ASN A 75 0.22 -14.43 -3.69
CA ASN A 75 -0.77 -14.73 -4.74
C ASN A 75 -2.18 -14.26 -4.38
N ASP A 76 -2.55 -14.34 -3.11
CA ASP A 76 -3.85 -13.85 -2.66
C ASP A 76 -3.89 -12.31 -2.65
N ILE A 77 -2.78 -11.66 -2.28
CA ILE A 77 -2.64 -10.19 -2.39
C ILE A 77 -2.73 -9.75 -3.85
N ASP A 78 -2.04 -10.44 -4.77
CA ASP A 78 -2.11 -10.09 -6.20
C ASP A 78 -3.52 -10.25 -6.78
N LYS A 79 -4.29 -11.23 -6.32
CA LYS A 79 -5.69 -11.38 -6.73
C LYS A 79 -6.57 -10.26 -6.16
N GLN A 80 -6.34 -9.85 -4.91
CA GLN A 80 -7.05 -8.73 -4.30
C GLN A 80 -6.75 -7.44 -5.06
N GLU A 81 -5.48 -7.13 -5.27
CA GLU A 81 -5.05 -5.91 -5.95
C GLU A 81 -5.56 -5.84 -7.39
N ARG A 82 -5.61 -6.97 -8.11
CA ARG A 82 -6.24 -7.04 -9.44
C ARG A 82 -7.71 -6.64 -9.38
N ARG A 83 -8.49 -7.20 -8.45
CA ARG A 83 -9.91 -6.83 -8.28
C ARG A 83 -10.07 -5.36 -7.90
N ASP A 84 -9.24 -4.86 -7.00
CA ASP A 84 -9.31 -3.47 -6.56
C ASP A 84 -8.96 -2.50 -7.69
N ARG A 85 -7.95 -2.84 -8.51
CA ARG A 85 -7.62 -2.07 -9.72
C ARG A 85 -8.78 -2.05 -10.71
N ASP A 86 -9.42 -3.19 -10.96
CA ASP A 86 -10.57 -3.28 -11.88
C ASP A 86 -11.75 -2.42 -11.37
N ILE A 87 -12.07 -2.50 -10.08
CA ILE A 87 -13.11 -1.69 -9.44
C ILE A 87 -12.77 -0.21 -9.51
N ASN A 88 -11.52 0.17 -9.19
CA ASN A 88 -11.08 1.55 -9.19
C ASN A 88 -11.04 2.14 -10.62
N GLN A 89 -10.69 1.33 -11.63
CA GLN A 89 -10.75 1.76 -13.02
C GLN A 89 -12.19 1.97 -13.48
N ALA A 90 -13.11 1.06 -13.16
CA ALA A 90 -14.52 1.24 -13.47
C ALA A 90 -15.11 2.48 -12.76
N ALA A 91 -14.75 2.70 -11.51
CA ALA A 91 -15.16 3.89 -10.75
C ALA A 91 -14.56 5.19 -11.32
N ALA A 92 -13.29 5.18 -11.77
CA ALA A 92 -12.64 6.34 -12.38
C ALA A 92 -13.29 6.71 -13.72
N LEU A 93 -13.68 5.72 -14.53
CA LEU A 93 -14.40 5.95 -15.78
C LEU A 93 -15.81 6.50 -15.53
N ALA A 94 -16.53 5.98 -14.53
CA ALA A 94 -17.84 6.51 -14.13
C ALA A 94 -17.76 7.94 -13.58
N ALA A 95 -16.72 8.25 -12.78
CA ALA A 95 -16.47 9.60 -12.29
C ALA A 95 -16.10 10.57 -13.43
N ALA A 96 -15.34 10.13 -14.43
CA ALA A 96 -15.03 10.92 -15.61
C ALA A 96 -16.29 11.21 -16.46
N GLN A 97 -17.19 10.24 -16.60
CA GLN A 97 -18.48 10.43 -17.29
C GLN A 97 -19.38 11.44 -16.57
N GLN A 98 -19.43 11.41 -15.24
CA GLN A 98 -20.19 12.41 -14.47
C GLN A 98 -19.67 13.83 -14.69
N GLN A 99 -18.39 13.99 -15.00
CA GLN A 99 -17.81 15.30 -15.30
C GLN A 99 -18.24 15.84 -16.68
N GLN A 100 -18.54 14.96 -17.64
CA GLN A 100 -19.08 15.36 -18.96
C GLN A 100 -20.54 15.81 -18.91
N GLN A 101 -21.28 15.48 -17.84
CA GLN A 101 -22.68 15.89 -17.70
C GLN A 101 -22.83 17.31 -17.16
N ARG A 102 -21.73 18.00 -16.82
CA ARG A 102 -21.76 19.40 -16.41
C ARG A 102 -21.79 20.29 -17.65
N MET A 103 -22.90 20.99 -17.81
CA MET A 103 -23.08 22.04 -18.81
C MET A 103 -22.21 23.24 -18.48
N GLY A 104 -21.34 23.64 -19.41
CA GLY A 104 -20.52 24.85 -19.29
C GLY A 104 -21.24 26.10 -19.80
N MET A 105 -20.72 27.29 -19.45
CA MET A 105 -21.23 28.57 -19.96
C MET A 105 -21.29 28.59 -21.50
N PHE A 106 -20.26 28.02 -22.14
CA PHE A 106 -20.18 27.90 -23.59
C PHE A 106 -21.34 27.06 -24.18
N ASP A 107 -21.78 26.02 -23.49
CA ASP A 107 -22.90 25.20 -23.96
C ASP A 107 -24.22 25.96 -23.86
N VAL A 108 -24.41 26.77 -22.81
CA VAL A 108 -25.58 27.64 -22.70
C VAL A 108 -25.63 28.66 -23.83
N ILE A 109 -24.48 29.30 -24.12
CA ILE A 109 -24.35 30.23 -25.26
C ILE A 109 -24.68 29.52 -26.57
N ARG A 110 -24.12 28.33 -26.80
CA ARG A 110 -24.35 27.53 -28.01
C ARG A 110 -25.82 27.17 -28.17
N LEU A 111 -26.51 26.80 -27.10
CA LEU A 111 -27.93 26.46 -27.15
C LEU A 111 -28.80 27.68 -27.49
N ALA A 112 -28.48 28.83 -26.89
CA ALA A 112 -29.17 30.08 -27.19
C ALA A 112 -28.94 30.55 -28.62
N GLN A 113 -27.68 30.49 -29.10
CA GLN A 113 -27.33 30.82 -30.49
C GLN A 113 -27.93 29.84 -31.50
N GLY A 114 -28.10 28.58 -31.11
CA GLY A 114 -28.83 27.57 -31.87
C GLY A 114 -30.34 27.83 -31.97
N GLY A 115 -30.86 28.85 -31.30
CA GLY A 115 -32.27 29.21 -31.30
C GLY A 115 -33.14 28.27 -30.46
N HIS A 116 -32.58 27.54 -29.49
CA HIS A 116 -33.37 26.75 -28.58
C HIS A 116 -34.19 27.63 -27.63
N ASP A 117 -35.38 27.16 -27.28
CA ASP A 117 -36.26 27.86 -26.37
C ASP A 117 -35.64 28.00 -24.97
N ASP A 118 -35.86 29.15 -24.33
CA ASP A 118 -35.40 29.46 -22.99
C ASP A 118 -35.73 28.35 -21.98
N THR A 119 -36.92 27.76 -22.09
CA THR A 119 -37.37 26.70 -21.19
C THR A 119 -36.56 25.41 -21.33
N VAL A 120 -36.10 25.09 -22.54
CA VAL A 120 -35.24 23.93 -22.80
C VAL A 120 -33.88 24.15 -22.18
N ILE A 121 -33.31 25.34 -22.37
CA ILE A 121 -32.01 25.72 -21.81
C ILE A 121 -32.08 25.71 -20.27
N ILE A 122 -33.13 26.28 -19.69
CA ILE A 122 -33.40 26.28 -18.25
C ILE A 122 -33.55 24.85 -17.70
N ASN A 123 -34.33 24.00 -18.37
CA ASN A 123 -34.49 22.61 -17.94
C ASN A 123 -33.18 21.84 -18.03
N GLN A 124 -32.35 22.11 -19.03
CA GLN A 124 -31.05 21.47 -19.17
C GLN A 124 -30.08 21.92 -18.08
N ILE A 125 -30.07 23.21 -17.73
CA ILE A 125 -29.32 23.75 -16.58
C ILE A 125 -29.74 23.04 -15.28
N ARG A 126 -31.07 22.92 -15.07
CA ARG A 126 -31.63 22.26 -13.87
C ARG A 126 -31.32 20.77 -13.80
N THR A 127 -31.44 20.06 -14.92
CA THR A 127 -31.25 18.60 -15.00
C THR A 127 -29.78 18.22 -14.83
N THR A 128 -28.86 19.01 -15.38
CA THR A 128 -27.42 18.76 -15.27
C THR A 128 -26.86 19.12 -13.89
N GLY A 129 -27.57 19.95 -13.12
CA GLY A 129 -27.11 20.40 -11.80
C GLY A 129 -25.80 21.20 -11.86
N SER A 130 -25.51 21.81 -13.01
CA SER A 130 -24.25 22.51 -13.25
C SER A 130 -24.23 23.84 -12.50
N THR A 131 -23.11 24.15 -11.86
CA THR A 131 -22.92 25.40 -11.13
C THR A 131 -22.08 26.36 -11.98
N PHE A 132 -22.56 27.59 -12.18
CA PHE A 132 -21.85 28.59 -12.98
C PHE A 132 -21.21 29.65 -12.08
N GLN A 133 -19.91 29.85 -12.21
CA GLN A 133 -19.21 30.98 -11.57
C GLN A 133 -19.25 32.17 -12.53
N LEU A 134 -20.29 32.97 -12.45
CA LEU A 134 -20.50 34.12 -13.33
C LEU A 134 -19.91 35.39 -12.72
N THR A 135 -19.03 36.06 -13.45
CA THR A 135 -18.53 37.41 -13.17
C THR A 135 -19.35 38.46 -13.92
N ALA A 136 -19.15 39.75 -13.62
CA ALA A 136 -19.84 40.84 -14.33
C ALA A 136 -19.56 40.82 -15.84
N SER A 137 -18.32 40.51 -16.25
CA SER A 137 -17.94 40.37 -17.66
C SER A 137 -18.68 39.21 -18.34
N ASP A 138 -18.88 38.10 -17.64
CA ASP A 138 -19.55 36.92 -18.21
C ASP A 138 -21.04 37.19 -18.46
N LEU A 139 -21.68 38.01 -17.61
CA LEU A 139 -23.08 38.42 -17.79
C LEU A 139 -23.24 39.29 -19.04
N ASP A 140 -22.30 40.21 -19.27
CA ASP A 140 -22.29 41.04 -20.48
C ASP A 140 -22.05 40.20 -21.73
N GLU A 141 -21.17 39.20 -21.64
CA GLU A 141 -20.92 38.26 -22.74
C GLU A 141 -22.16 37.42 -23.06
N LEU A 142 -22.80 36.82 -22.05
CA LEU A 142 -24.04 36.05 -22.21
C LEU A 142 -25.13 36.88 -22.87
N LYS A 143 -25.29 38.14 -22.44
CA LYS A 143 -26.28 39.06 -23.00
C LYS A 143 -25.97 39.43 -24.45
N ARG A 144 -24.70 39.69 -24.78
CA ARG A 144 -24.25 39.96 -26.16
C ARG A 144 -24.38 38.73 -27.06
N ALA A 145 -24.21 37.54 -26.50
CA ALA A 145 -24.35 36.27 -27.21
C ALA A 145 -25.81 35.86 -27.48
N GLY A 146 -26.78 36.68 -27.04
CA GLY A 146 -28.21 36.46 -27.28
C GLY A 146 -28.89 35.58 -26.22
N VAL A 147 -28.22 35.28 -25.11
CA VAL A 147 -28.83 34.53 -24.00
C VAL A 147 -29.85 35.43 -23.29
N SER A 148 -31.06 34.93 -23.08
CA SER A 148 -32.12 35.69 -22.44
C SER A 148 -31.83 35.96 -20.96
N SER A 149 -32.37 37.06 -20.44
CA SER A 149 -32.22 37.42 -19.02
C SER A 149 -32.83 36.37 -18.08
N ARG A 150 -33.82 35.61 -18.55
CA ARG A 150 -34.44 34.51 -17.79
C ARG A 150 -33.48 33.34 -17.62
N VAL A 151 -32.77 32.96 -18.68
CA VAL A 151 -31.73 31.93 -18.63
C VAL A 151 -30.56 32.40 -17.76
N ILE A 152 -30.11 33.65 -17.91
CA ILE A 152 -29.02 34.23 -17.10
C ILE A 152 -29.36 34.21 -15.61
N ALA A 153 -30.59 34.60 -15.25
CA ALA A 153 -31.07 34.53 -13.87
C ALA A 153 -31.04 33.10 -13.34
N GLU A 154 -31.38 32.11 -14.17
CA GLU A 154 -31.32 30.70 -13.78
C GLU A 154 -29.87 30.22 -13.61
N MET A 155 -28.94 30.64 -14.46
CA MET A 155 -27.52 30.35 -14.29
C MET A 155 -26.95 30.95 -13.00
N GLN A 156 -27.40 32.15 -12.61
CA GLN A 156 -27.04 32.78 -11.34
C GLN A 156 -27.71 32.11 -10.12
N ALA A 157 -28.91 31.57 -10.31
CA ALA A 157 -29.65 30.81 -9.30
C ALA A 157 -29.08 29.40 -9.10
N ALA A 158 -28.45 28.83 -10.13
CA ALA A 158 -27.62 27.63 -10.08
C ALA A 158 -26.31 27.90 -9.32
N ARG A 159 -26.44 28.30 -8.06
CA ARG A 159 -25.34 28.47 -7.13
C ARG A 159 -24.81 27.10 -6.71
N PRO A 160 -23.51 27.00 -6.37
CA PRO A 160 -23.01 25.85 -5.66
C PRO A 160 -23.88 25.65 -4.42
N ALA A 161 -24.60 24.53 -4.36
CA ALA A 161 -25.16 24.09 -3.08
C ALA A 161 -23.98 24.10 -2.10
N PRO A 162 -24.11 24.72 -0.91
CA PRO A 162 -23.03 24.71 0.06
C PRO A 162 -22.66 23.24 0.23
N THR A 163 -21.41 22.92 -0.10
CA THR A 163 -20.87 21.59 0.10
C THR A 163 -21.06 21.32 1.59
N ARG A 164 -22.12 20.60 1.95
CA ARG A 164 -22.13 19.89 3.21
C ARG A 164 -20.96 18.95 3.04
N VAL A 165 -19.83 19.33 3.65
CA VAL A 165 -18.78 18.38 3.96
C VAL A 165 -19.46 17.39 4.88
N ILE A 166 -20.16 16.42 4.30
CA ILE A 166 -20.34 15.14 4.93
C ILE A 166 -18.90 14.68 5.02
N VAL A 167 -18.29 14.92 6.17
CA VAL A 167 -17.19 14.10 6.63
C VAL A 167 -17.79 12.71 6.57
N ARG A 168 -17.60 12.04 5.43
CA ARG A 168 -17.65 10.59 5.39
C ARG A 168 -16.53 10.27 6.34
N ASP A 169 -16.88 9.96 7.58
CA ASP A 169 -15.97 9.27 8.48
C ASP A 169 -15.31 8.23 7.58
N ALA A 170 -14.01 8.43 7.33
CA ALA A 170 -13.24 7.47 6.55
C ALA A 170 -13.62 6.12 7.15
N PRO A 171 -14.08 5.13 6.34
CA PRO A 171 -14.47 3.84 6.88
C PRO A 171 -13.35 3.46 7.82
N SER A 172 -13.67 3.35 9.11
CA SER A 172 -12.66 2.99 10.08
C SER A 172 -12.09 1.70 9.55
N VAL A 173 -10.84 1.74 9.10
CA VAL A 173 -10.11 0.55 8.74
C VAL A 173 -10.05 -0.17 10.07
N VAL A 174 -10.99 -1.10 10.26
CA VAL A 174 -10.88 -2.11 11.28
C VAL A 174 -9.61 -2.81 10.88
N TYR A 175 -8.51 -2.38 11.51
CA TYR A 175 -7.31 -3.16 11.55
C TYR A 175 -7.77 -4.46 12.19
N ASP A 176 -8.06 -5.45 11.36
CA ASP A 176 -8.03 -6.83 11.77
C ASP A 176 -6.60 -7.01 12.25
N SER A 177 -6.42 -6.80 13.56
CA SER A 177 -5.16 -7.03 14.23
C SER A 177 -4.87 -8.49 13.96
N GLY A 178 -4.00 -8.73 12.97
CA GLY A 178 -3.63 -10.08 12.56
C GLY A 178 -3.31 -10.92 13.80
N PRO A 179 -3.52 -12.24 13.74
CA PRO A 179 -3.50 -13.10 14.91
C PRO A 179 -2.29 -12.80 15.78
N VAL A 180 -2.54 -12.36 17.01
CA VAL A 180 -1.49 -12.08 17.99
C VAL A 180 -0.77 -13.40 18.25
N TYR A 181 0.42 -13.55 17.67
CA TYR A 181 1.31 -14.67 17.96
C TYR A 181 1.84 -14.48 19.38
N VAL A 182 1.05 -14.93 20.36
CA VAL A 182 1.52 -15.08 21.74
C VAL A 182 2.60 -16.15 21.72
N ARG A 183 3.87 -15.74 21.81
CA ARG A 183 4.97 -16.68 22.02
C ARG A 183 4.71 -17.38 23.35
N PRO A 184 4.48 -18.71 23.38
CA PRO A 184 4.30 -19.40 24.64
C PRO A 184 5.56 -19.20 25.49
N ALA A 185 5.35 -18.84 26.76
CA ALA A 185 6.45 -18.61 27.70
C ALA A 185 7.37 -19.84 27.74
N PRO A 186 8.70 -19.66 27.76
CA PRO A 186 9.63 -20.79 27.79
C PRO A 186 9.38 -21.62 29.04
N VAL A 187 9.10 -22.92 28.85
CA VAL A 187 8.98 -23.87 29.95
C VAL A 187 10.36 -24.03 30.58
N VAL A 188 10.55 -23.48 31.78
CA VAL A 188 11.77 -23.67 32.56
C VAL A 188 11.74 -25.08 33.13
N VAL A 189 12.43 -26.01 32.46
CA VAL A 189 12.65 -27.36 33.01
C VAL A 189 13.67 -27.24 34.14
N VAL A 190 13.17 -27.17 35.39
CA VAL A 190 14.00 -27.20 36.58
C VAL A 190 14.54 -28.62 36.74
N GLY A 191 15.84 -28.80 36.51
CA GLY A 191 16.51 -30.08 36.72
C GLY A 191 16.48 -30.50 38.21
N PRO A 192 16.59 -31.80 38.51
CA PRO A 192 16.52 -32.30 39.88
C PRO A 192 17.62 -31.68 40.76
N PRO A 193 17.34 -31.40 42.06
CA PRO A 193 18.30 -30.78 42.96
C PRO A 193 19.54 -31.65 43.12
N ARG A 194 20.71 -31.02 43.08
CA ARG A 194 22.01 -31.69 43.26
C ARG A 194 22.11 -32.21 44.70
N PRO A 195 22.52 -33.46 44.95
CA PRO A 195 22.69 -33.98 46.31
C PRO A 195 23.81 -33.22 47.02
N TYR A 196 23.54 -32.76 48.23
CA TYR A 196 24.51 -32.13 49.11
C TYR A 196 25.41 -33.20 49.75
N SER A 197 26.73 -33.07 49.62
CA SER A 197 27.69 -33.90 50.34
C SER A 197 28.13 -33.18 51.62
N TYR A 198 27.75 -33.70 52.78
CA TYR A 198 28.28 -33.26 54.07
C TYR A 198 29.63 -33.94 54.31
N GLY A 199 30.72 -33.20 54.16
CA GLY A 199 32.07 -33.65 54.52
C GLY A 199 32.32 -33.45 56.02
N TYR A 200 32.50 -34.53 56.77
CA TYR A 200 33.00 -34.48 58.15
C TYR A 200 34.53 -34.39 58.13
N GLY A 201 35.07 -33.23 58.50
CA GLY A 201 36.51 -33.03 58.68
C GLY A 201 36.97 -33.44 60.08
N TYR A 202 37.83 -34.45 60.18
CA TYR A 202 38.53 -34.78 61.42
C TYR A 202 39.82 -33.95 61.51
N GLY A 203 39.86 -32.99 62.44
CA GLY A 203 41.05 -32.21 62.74
C GLY A 203 41.92 -32.91 63.78
N TYR A 204 43.17 -33.19 63.46
CA TYR A 204 44.15 -33.72 64.42
C TYR A 204 44.89 -32.56 65.09
N TYR A 205 44.77 -32.44 66.41
CA TYR A 205 45.59 -31.51 67.20
C TYR A 205 47.04 -32.02 67.30
N ARG A 206 47.98 -31.29 66.68
CA ARG A 206 49.42 -31.51 66.86
C ARG A 206 49.86 -30.81 68.15
N ARG A 207 50.04 -31.59 69.22
CA ARG A 207 50.59 -31.14 70.51
C ARG A 207 52.07 -30.80 70.33
N GLY A 208 52.44 -29.54 70.58
CA GLY A 208 53.83 -29.08 70.59
C GLY A 208 54.63 -29.74 71.73
N GLY A 209 55.84 -30.16 71.41
CA GLY A 209 56.87 -30.59 72.37
C GLY A 209 57.91 -29.48 72.57
N TRP A 210 58.46 -29.46 73.79
CA TRP A 210 59.39 -28.52 74.39
C TRP A 210 60.73 -28.40 73.66
#